data_AF-A0A067RFX6-F1
#
_entry.id   AF-A0A067RFX6-F1
#
_cell.length_a   1.000
_cell.length_b   1.000
_cell.length_c   1.000
_cell.angle_alpha   90.00
_cell.angle_beta   90.00
_cell.angle_gamma   90.00
#
_symmetry.space_group_name_H-M   'P 1'
#
loop_
_entity.id
_entity.type
_entity.pdbx_description
1 polymer ?
#
loop_
_entity_poly.entity_id
_entity_poly.type
_entity_poly.pdbx_seq_one_letter_code
_entity_poly.pdbx_strand_id
1 'polypeptide(L)'
;FMCCRNWRISHALSHHLYTNSLLDLELAIFEPLLQWVPHRNKSIFVRYVSWLYSFILYTVLFHSNIVIRLYLTLNGRLRPALRKEDLIPFFPLLVMYTYSGTTFVNAFVMWCWIVVVASFFFSLNGLNAAHHHPDIFHDGDAPRADRDWGICQIDAVKDRTEINSSKFLVLVTFGEHCLHHMFPTIDHWYLHRLYPVFYDTCKEFGITHRTGTVLDLLKGQFLQLARTEPNPNPPGK
;
A
#
# COMPACT_ATOMS: atom_id res chain seq x y z
N PHE A 1 -8.60 -0.49 11.82
CA PHE A 1 -7.36 0.30 11.90
C PHE A 1 -6.20 -0.58 12.35
N MET A 2 -5.10 -0.54 11.61
CA MET A 2 -3.84 -1.14 12.04
C MET A 2 -3.20 -0.23 13.09
N CYS A 3 -2.63 -0.80 14.16
CA CYS A 3 -1.91 0.02 15.14
C CYS A 3 -0.51 0.38 14.63
N CYS A 4 0.08 1.46 15.14
CA CYS A 4 1.40 1.93 14.72
C CYS A 4 2.49 0.84 14.78
N ARG A 5 2.42 -0.06 15.78
CA ARG A 5 3.35 -1.19 15.89
C ARG A 5 3.22 -2.16 14.71
N ASN A 6 2.00 -2.53 14.36
CA ASN A 6 1.77 -3.46 13.24
C ASN A 6 2.15 -2.79 11.92
N TRP A 7 1.83 -1.50 11.74
CA TRP A 7 2.22 -0.72 10.57
C TRP A 7 3.75 -0.66 10.42
N ARG A 8 4.48 -0.44 11.52
CA ARG A 8 5.94 -0.47 11.52
C ARG A 8 6.50 -1.83 11.09
N ILE A 9 5.85 -2.93 11.48
CA ILE A 9 6.30 -4.28 11.13
C ILE A 9 5.96 -4.60 9.67
N SER A 10 4.70 -4.43 9.26
CA SER A 10 4.27 -4.79 7.91
C SER A 10 4.82 -3.83 6.85
N HIS A 11 4.63 -2.54 7.03
CA HIS A 11 4.95 -1.55 6.00
C HIS A 11 6.42 -1.12 6.08
N ALA A 12 6.86 -0.66 7.26
CA ALA A 12 8.18 -0.04 7.37
C ALA A 12 9.35 -1.05 7.32
N LEU A 13 9.20 -2.20 7.98
CA LEU A 13 10.28 -3.20 8.10
C LEU A 13 10.17 -4.36 7.13
N SER A 14 8.96 -4.73 6.69
CA SER A 14 8.79 -5.82 5.73
C SER A 14 8.65 -5.26 4.32
N HIS A 15 7.59 -4.50 4.04
CA HIS A 15 7.29 -4.02 2.70
C HIS A 15 8.44 -3.19 2.12
N HIS A 16 8.93 -2.13 2.76
CA HIS A 16 10.05 -1.35 2.19
C HIS A 16 11.38 -2.11 2.04
N LEU A 17 11.62 -3.17 2.82
CA LEU A 17 12.86 -3.96 2.67
C LEU A 17 12.73 -5.01 1.56
N TYR A 18 11.52 -5.52 1.36
CA TYR A 18 11.24 -6.72 0.59
C TYR A 18 10.14 -6.51 -0.46
N THR A 19 9.93 -5.27 -0.91
CA THR A 19 8.85 -4.84 -1.80
C THR A 19 8.61 -5.83 -2.94
N ASN A 20 7.38 -6.30 -3.08
CA ASN A 20 6.95 -7.24 -4.12
C ASN A 20 7.64 -8.62 -4.13
N SER A 21 8.38 -8.98 -3.09
CA SER A 21 8.96 -10.32 -2.92
C SER A 21 8.07 -11.23 -2.07
N LEU A 22 8.36 -12.53 -2.02
CA LEU A 22 7.66 -13.49 -1.15
C LEU A 22 7.83 -13.19 0.35
N LEU A 23 8.78 -12.33 0.73
CA LEU A 23 9.00 -11.88 2.12
C LEU A 23 8.21 -10.60 2.45
N ASP A 24 7.49 -10.02 1.48
CA ASP A 24 6.62 -8.88 1.67
C ASP A 24 5.32 -9.30 2.37
N LEU A 25 5.17 -8.90 3.64
CA LEU A 25 3.96 -9.15 4.40
C LEU A 25 2.74 -8.48 3.76
N GLU A 26 2.91 -7.35 3.07
CA GLU A 26 1.81 -6.66 2.39
C GLU A 26 1.37 -7.38 1.12
N LEU A 27 2.17 -8.27 0.54
CA LEU A 27 1.65 -9.23 -0.44
C LEU A 27 0.90 -10.38 0.26
N ALA A 28 1.54 -10.99 1.26
CA ALA A 28 1.02 -12.20 1.91
C ALA A 28 -0.32 -11.98 2.64
N ILE A 29 -0.54 -10.81 3.26
CA ILE A 29 -1.76 -10.53 4.03
C ILE A 29 -3.03 -10.51 3.18
N PHE A 30 -2.92 -10.23 1.88
CA PHE A 30 -4.08 -10.25 0.98
C PHE A 30 -4.31 -11.59 0.31
N GLU A 31 -3.41 -12.57 0.47
CA GLU A 31 -3.67 -13.91 -0.05
C GLU A 31 -4.75 -14.63 0.77
N PRO A 32 -5.63 -15.41 0.12
CA PRO A 32 -5.68 -15.70 -1.32
C PRO A 32 -6.56 -14.72 -2.13
N LEU A 33 -7.02 -13.63 -1.54
CA LEU A 33 -7.98 -12.70 -2.16
C LEU A 33 -7.35 -11.83 -3.25
N LEU A 34 -6.15 -11.31 -3.07
CA LEU A 34 -5.42 -10.57 -4.11
C LEU A 34 -4.04 -11.20 -4.25
N GLN A 35 -3.71 -11.68 -5.45
CA GLN A 35 -2.46 -12.37 -5.73
C GLN A 35 -1.69 -11.62 -6.82
N TRP A 36 -0.69 -10.82 -6.42
CA TRP A 36 0.12 -10.04 -7.36
C TRP A 36 1.33 -10.82 -7.89
N VAL A 37 1.86 -11.79 -7.13
CA VAL A 37 2.98 -12.65 -7.59
C VAL A 37 2.51 -13.52 -8.77
N PRO A 38 3.17 -13.49 -9.95
CA PRO A 38 2.73 -14.28 -11.10
C PRO A 38 2.98 -15.78 -10.88
N HIS A 39 1.93 -16.58 -11.03
CA HIS A 39 2.04 -18.04 -11.07
C HIS A 39 0.94 -18.68 -11.92
N ARG A 40 1.23 -19.85 -12.51
CA ARG A 40 0.34 -20.53 -13.47
C ARG A 40 -1.00 -20.96 -12.89
N ASN A 41 -1.03 -21.22 -11.59
CA ASN A 41 -2.19 -21.81 -10.92
C ASN A 41 -3.22 -20.77 -10.42
N LYS A 42 -3.12 -19.48 -10.79
CA LYS A 42 -4.11 -18.48 -10.38
C LYS A 42 -5.48 -18.81 -10.98
N SER A 43 -6.50 -18.88 -10.13
CA SER A 43 -7.87 -19.11 -10.57
C SER A 43 -8.40 -17.90 -11.35
N ILE A 44 -9.39 -18.14 -12.22
CA ILE A 44 -10.11 -17.06 -12.92
C ILE A 44 -10.72 -16.06 -11.92
N PHE A 45 -11.12 -16.55 -10.74
CA PHE A 45 -11.69 -15.73 -9.69
C PHE A 45 -10.71 -14.65 -9.20
N VAL A 46 -9.49 -15.05 -8.79
CA VAL A 46 -8.48 -14.10 -8.28
C VAL A 46 -7.90 -13.23 -9.40
N ARG A 47 -7.95 -13.69 -10.65
CA ARG A 47 -7.44 -12.94 -11.81
C ARG A 47 -8.36 -11.81 -12.26
N TYR A 48 -9.64 -12.10 -12.47
CA TYR A 48 -10.57 -11.19 -13.13
C TYR A 48 -11.77 -10.81 -12.27
N VAL A 49 -12.27 -11.71 -11.42
CA VAL A 49 -13.38 -11.38 -10.50
C VAL A 49 -12.90 -10.47 -9.37
N SER A 50 -11.61 -10.56 -9.03
CA SER A 50 -10.92 -9.62 -8.11
C SER A 50 -11.04 -8.17 -8.54
N TRP A 51 -11.16 -7.88 -9.83
CA TRP A 51 -11.33 -6.52 -10.32
C TRP A 51 -12.64 -5.91 -9.80
N LEU A 52 -13.66 -6.73 -9.57
CA LEU A 52 -14.95 -6.30 -9.05
C LEU A 52 -14.95 -6.27 -7.52
N TYR A 53 -14.52 -7.36 -6.86
CA TYR A 53 -14.59 -7.41 -5.40
C TYR A 53 -13.51 -6.57 -4.70
N SER A 54 -12.44 -6.15 -5.39
CA SER A 54 -11.40 -5.29 -4.81
C SER A 54 -11.99 -4.00 -4.24
N PHE A 55 -12.93 -3.35 -4.95
CA PHE A 55 -13.57 -2.13 -4.45
C PHE A 55 -14.33 -2.36 -3.14
N ILE A 56 -15.00 -3.50 -3.00
CA ILE A 56 -15.67 -3.89 -1.74
C ILE A 56 -14.61 -4.17 -0.68
N LEU A 57 -13.57 -4.95 -1.02
CA LEU A 57 -12.47 -5.28 -0.11
C LEU A 57 -11.83 -4.01 0.48
N TYR A 58 -11.58 -2.99 -0.36
CA TYR A 58 -11.01 -1.70 0.05
C TYR A 58 -11.85 -0.99 1.11
N THR A 59 -13.18 -1.09 1.05
CA THR A 59 -14.08 -0.46 2.03
C THR A 59 -14.08 -1.15 3.40
N VAL A 60 -13.78 -2.46 3.45
CA VAL A 60 -13.94 -3.26 4.66
C VAL A 60 -12.65 -3.46 5.46
N LEU A 61 -11.47 -3.22 4.88
CA LEU A 61 -10.17 -3.50 5.54
C LEU A 61 -10.05 -2.90 6.94
N PHE A 62 -10.47 -1.65 7.14
CA PHE A 62 -10.38 -1.01 8.45
C PHE A 62 -11.33 -1.63 9.47
N HIS A 63 -12.56 -1.96 9.07
CA HIS A 63 -13.54 -2.65 9.91
C HIS A 63 -13.06 -4.06 10.26
N SER A 64 -12.61 -4.83 9.27
CA SER A 64 -12.04 -6.17 9.47
C SER A 64 -10.90 -6.14 10.48
N ASN A 65 -9.99 -5.16 10.39
CA ASN A 65 -8.91 -4.99 11.37
C ASN A 65 -9.42 -4.70 12.78
N ILE A 66 -10.48 -3.90 12.95
CA ILE A 66 -11.08 -3.67 14.28
C ILE A 66 -11.64 -4.99 14.82
N VAL A 67 -12.45 -5.68 14.03
CA VAL A 67 -13.11 -6.94 14.42
C VAL A 67 -12.09 -8.02 14.76
N ILE A 68 -11.09 -8.24 13.92
CA ILE A 68 -10.03 -9.25 14.14
C ILE A 68 -9.29 -8.95 15.44
N ARG A 69 -8.92 -7.69 15.69
CA ARG A 69 -8.17 -7.33 16.90
C ARG A 69 -9.00 -7.47 18.17
N LEU A 70 -10.29 -7.11 18.12
CA LEU A 70 -11.22 -7.34 19.23
C LEU A 70 -11.37 -8.84 19.48
N TYR A 71 -11.59 -9.63 18.44
CA TYR A 71 -11.69 -11.09 18.55
C TYR A 71 -10.43 -11.71 19.17
N LEU A 72 -9.25 -11.38 18.67
CA LEU A 72 -7.98 -11.91 19.19
C LEU A 72 -7.71 -11.47 20.64
N THR A 73 -8.13 -10.25 21.00
CA THR A 73 -8.07 -9.73 22.38
C THR A 73 -8.98 -10.53 23.30
N LEU A 74 -10.25 -10.68 22.95
CA LEU A 74 -11.25 -11.38 23.76
C LEU A 74 -10.89 -12.85 23.96
N ASN A 75 -10.23 -13.48 22.97
CA ASN A 75 -9.73 -14.84 23.06
C ASN A 75 -8.35 -14.97 23.73
N GLY A 76 -7.77 -13.89 24.27
CA GLY A 76 -6.48 -13.90 24.96
C GLY A 76 -5.27 -14.18 24.06
N ARG A 77 -5.44 -14.13 22.73
CA ARG A 77 -4.42 -14.44 21.71
C ARG A 77 -3.58 -13.22 21.31
N LEU A 78 -4.01 -12.01 21.66
CA LEU A 78 -3.27 -10.78 21.41
C LEU A 78 -2.69 -10.21 22.72
N ARG A 79 -1.37 -10.03 22.80
CA ARG A 79 -0.69 -9.45 23.98
C ARG A 79 0.34 -8.38 23.58
N PRO A 80 0.32 -7.17 24.21
CA PRO A 80 -0.81 -6.63 24.97
C PRO A 80 -2.03 -6.51 24.06
N ALA A 81 -3.23 -6.68 24.63
CA ALA A 81 -4.44 -6.89 23.86
C ALA A 81 -4.88 -5.62 23.12
N LEU A 82 -5.21 -4.56 23.86
CA LEU A 82 -5.51 -3.22 23.34
C LEU A 82 -4.71 -2.18 24.12
N ARG A 83 -4.32 -1.11 23.43
CA ARG A 83 -3.59 0.03 23.99
C ARG A 83 -4.44 1.29 23.90
N LYS A 84 -4.03 2.35 24.60
CA LYS A 84 -4.76 3.63 24.61
C LYS A 84 -4.83 4.25 23.22
N GLU A 85 -3.78 4.08 22.42
CA GLU A 85 -3.71 4.53 21.03
C GLU A 85 -4.82 3.93 20.15
N ASP A 86 -5.38 2.77 20.52
CA ASP A 86 -6.47 2.13 19.77
C ASP A 86 -7.80 2.88 19.91
N LEU A 87 -7.88 3.87 20.80
CA LEU A 87 -9.04 4.75 20.95
C LEU A 87 -9.02 5.93 19.96
N ILE A 88 -7.87 6.26 19.37
CA ILE A 88 -7.72 7.40 18.44
C ILE A 88 -8.75 7.36 17.30
N PRO A 89 -9.02 6.22 16.63
CA PRO A 89 -9.97 6.19 15.54
C PRO A 89 -11.42 6.50 15.93
N PHE A 90 -11.75 6.47 17.22
CA PHE A 90 -13.07 6.82 17.74
C PHE A 90 -13.18 8.30 18.11
N PHE A 91 -12.10 9.08 18.01
CA PHE A 91 -12.14 10.51 18.28
C PHE A 91 -13.16 11.27 17.40
N PRO A 92 -13.30 11.01 16.08
CA PRO A 92 -14.35 11.64 15.29
C PRO A 92 -15.77 11.30 15.80
N LEU A 93 -16.02 10.07 16.25
CA LEU A 93 -17.30 9.68 16.84
C LEU A 93 -17.58 10.47 18.11
N LEU A 94 -16.59 10.58 19.01
CA LEU A 94 -16.70 11.34 20.25
C LEU A 94 -17.05 12.80 19.97
N VAL A 95 -16.34 13.44 19.04
CA VAL A 95 -16.57 14.84 18.66
C VAL A 95 -17.97 15.01 18.05
N MET A 96 -18.35 14.15 17.09
CA MET A 96 -19.68 14.22 16.48
C MET A 96 -20.79 14.06 17.52
N TYR A 97 -20.69 13.08 18.41
CA TYR A 97 -21.71 12.83 19.42
C TYR A 97 -21.82 13.97 20.44
N THR A 98 -20.69 14.54 20.87
CA THR A 98 -20.68 15.56 21.93
C THR A 98 -21.06 16.96 21.44
N TYR A 99 -20.73 17.33 20.20
CA TYR A 99 -20.89 18.71 19.72
C TYR A 99 -22.01 18.94 18.71
N SER A 100 -22.55 17.89 18.07
CA SER A 100 -23.56 18.08 16.99
C SER A 100 -25.01 18.16 17.48
N GLY A 101 -25.31 17.77 18.72
CA GLY A 101 -26.68 17.62 19.22
C GLY A 101 -27.45 16.43 18.62
N THR A 102 -26.80 15.57 17.82
CA THR A 102 -27.42 14.37 17.23
C THR A 102 -27.51 13.21 18.22
N THR A 103 -28.31 12.20 17.90
CA THR A 103 -28.38 10.97 18.70
C THR A 103 -27.09 10.15 18.54
N PHE A 104 -26.76 9.33 19.55
CA PHE A 104 -25.61 8.43 19.46
C PHE A 104 -25.66 7.53 18.22
N VAL A 105 -26.85 7.00 17.88
CA VAL A 105 -27.05 6.13 16.71
C VAL A 105 -26.67 6.85 15.43
N ASN A 106 -27.11 8.10 15.24
CA ASN A 106 -26.78 8.88 14.05
C ASN A 106 -25.28 9.19 13.96
N ALA A 107 -24.66 9.57 15.08
CA ALA A 107 -23.21 9.81 15.15
C ALA A 107 -22.42 8.53 14.83
N PHE A 108 -22.86 7.37 15.34
CA PHE A 108 -22.24 6.08 15.11
C PHE A 108 -22.35 5.64 13.65
N VAL A 109 -23.53 5.77 13.03
CA VAL A 109 -23.73 5.49 11.60
C VAL A 109 -22.82 6.36 10.74
N MET A 110 -22.73 7.66 11.04
CA MET A 110 -21.84 8.57 10.33
C MET A 110 -20.37 8.20 10.52
N TRP A 111 -19.96 7.80 11.73
CA TRP A 111 -18.61 7.32 11.98
C TRP A 111 -18.27 6.07 11.17
N CYS A 112 -19.17 5.07 11.13
CA CYS A 112 -19.00 3.89 10.28
C CYS A 112 -18.81 4.29 8.81
N TRP A 113 -19.58 5.28 8.32
CA TRP A 113 -19.43 5.79 6.95
C TRP A 113 -18.07 6.47 6.71
N ILE A 114 -17.60 7.29 7.66
CA ILE A 114 -16.26 7.89 7.60
C ILE A 114 -15.18 6.79 7.53
N VAL A 115 -15.30 5.73 8.33
CA VAL A 115 -14.36 4.61 8.32
C VAL A 115 -14.40 3.85 6.99
N VAL A 116 -15.57 3.66 6.38
CA VAL A 116 -15.72 3.06 5.04
C VAL A 116 -14.97 3.88 3.99
N VAL A 117 -15.21 5.20 3.95
CA VAL A 117 -14.59 6.09 2.97
C VAL A 117 -13.07 6.18 3.19
N ALA A 118 -12.63 6.28 4.45
CA ALA A 118 -11.21 6.29 4.80
C ALA A 118 -10.52 4.99 4.39
N SER A 119 -11.15 3.84 4.67
CA SER A 119 -10.64 2.52 4.27
C SER A 119 -10.51 2.44 2.75
N PHE A 120 -11.54 2.90 2.02
CA PHE A 120 -11.55 2.90 0.56
C PHE A 120 -10.36 3.67 -0.01
N PHE A 121 -10.21 4.96 0.34
CA PHE A 121 -9.14 5.78 -0.21
C PHE A 121 -7.75 5.34 0.25
N PHE A 122 -7.61 4.92 1.51
CA PHE A 122 -6.35 4.38 2.00
C PHE A 122 -5.93 3.14 1.21
N SER A 123 -6.84 2.19 1.01
CA SER A 123 -6.56 0.94 0.31
C SER A 123 -6.40 1.14 -1.19
N LEU A 124 -7.20 2.03 -1.80
CA LEU A 124 -7.06 2.40 -3.20
C LEU A 124 -5.67 2.95 -3.46
N ASN A 125 -5.18 3.87 -2.62
CA ASN A 125 -3.82 4.37 -2.72
C ASN A 125 -2.81 3.25 -2.41
N GLY A 126 -2.83 2.64 -1.23
CA GLY A 126 -1.81 1.67 -0.82
C GLY A 126 -1.68 0.44 -1.74
N LEU A 127 -2.76 -0.02 -2.37
CA LEU A 127 -2.77 -1.23 -3.20
C LEU A 127 -2.76 -0.98 -4.69
N ASN A 128 -2.94 0.26 -5.16
CA ASN A 128 -2.93 0.57 -6.61
C ASN A 128 -1.89 1.62 -6.96
N ALA A 129 -1.44 2.41 -6.00
CA ALA A 129 -0.35 3.32 -6.22
C ALA A 129 0.96 2.55 -6.35
N ALA A 130 1.71 2.82 -7.41
CA ALA A 130 3.16 2.69 -7.43
C ALA A 130 3.80 1.30 -7.29
N HIS A 131 3.15 0.25 -6.77
CA HIS A 131 3.78 -1.05 -6.51
C HIS A 131 3.43 -2.14 -7.51
N HIS A 132 2.21 -2.13 -8.04
CA HIS A 132 1.68 -3.27 -8.80
C HIS A 132 1.43 -2.88 -10.25
N HIS A 133 2.30 -3.35 -11.14
CA HIS A 133 2.19 -3.18 -12.58
C HIS A 133 2.97 -4.32 -13.25
N PRO A 134 2.57 -4.82 -14.44
CA PRO A 134 3.33 -5.82 -15.19
C PRO A 134 4.79 -5.47 -15.54
N ASP A 135 5.17 -4.19 -15.39
CA ASP A 135 6.51 -3.68 -15.71
C ASP A 135 7.33 -3.36 -14.45
N ILE A 136 6.70 -3.55 -13.28
CA ILE A 136 7.32 -3.42 -11.97
C ILE A 136 7.70 -4.83 -11.52
N PHE A 137 8.91 -4.96 -10.99
CA PHE A 137 9.42 -6.24 -10.54
C PHE A 137 8.53 -6.85 -9.44
N HIS A 138 8.18 -8.12 -9.62
CA HIS A 138 7.60 -8.98 -8.59
C HIS A 138 8.41 -10.27 -8.53
N ASP A 139 8.45 -10.92 -7.37
CA ASP A 139 9.11 -12.22 -7.25
C ASP A 139 8.58 -13.22 -8.28
N GLY A 140 9.50 -13.99 -8.85
CA GLY A 140 9.25 -14.86 -10.01
C GLY A 140 9.72 -14.24 -11.32
N ASP A 141 9.70 -12.91 -11.46
CA ASP A 141 10.20 -12.21 -12.65
C ASP A 141 11.71 -12.41 -12.83
N ALA A 142 12.19 -12.28 -14.07
CA ALA A 142 13.61 -12.29 -14.37
C ALA A 142 14.27 -11.12 -13.64
N PRO A 143 15.17 -11.39 -12.68
CA PRO A 143 15.77 -10.32 -11.90
C PRO A 143 16.91 -9.67 -12.68
N ARG A 144 17.31 -8.47 -12.22
CA ARG A 144 18.58 -7.88 -12.63
C ARG A 144 19.76 -8.79 -12.28
N ALA A 145 20.83 -8.68 -13.07
CA ALA A 145 22.10 -9.33 -12.76
C ALA A 145 22.77 -8.67 -11.56
N ASP A 146 22.76 -7.34 -11.50
CA ASP A 146 23.13 -6.56 -10.32
C ASP A 146 22.03 -6.66 -9.26
N ARG A 147 22.43 -6.94 -8.02
CA ARG A 147 21.54 -7.19 -6.88
C ARG A 147 21.65 -6.11 -5.82
N ASP A 148 22.13 -4.92 -6.18
CA ASP A 148 22.08 -3.76 -5.30
C ASP A 148 20.64 -3.48 -4.85
N TRP A 149 20.48 -3.31 -3.53
CA TRP A 149 19.17 -3.13 -2.91
C TRP A 149 18.47 -1.85 -3.39
N GLY A 150 19.22 -0.75 -3.54
CA GLY A 150 18.66 0.54 -3.97
C GLY A 150 18.13 0.47 -5.40
N ILE A 151 18.84 -0.23 -6.29
CA ILE A 151 18.38 -0.50 -7.66
C ILE A 151 17.10 -1.34 -7.64
N CYS A 152 17.08 -2.42 -6.84
CA CYS A 152 15.89 -3.26 -6.71
C CYS A 152 14.67 -2.48 -6.18
N GLN A 153 14.86 -1.51 -5.28
CA GLN A 153 13.78 -0.62 -4.84
C GLN A 153 13.21 0.21 -6.00
N ILE A 154 14.07 0.78 -6.85
CA ILE A 154 13.65 1.55 -8.03
C ILE A 154 12.89 0.66 -9.04
N ASP A 155 13.26 -0.62 -9.15
CA ASP A 155 12.59 -1.57 -10.04
C ASP A 155 11.23 -2.06 -9.52
N ALA A 156 11.05 -2.03 -8.21
CA ALA A 156 9.85 -2.49 -7.50
C ALA A 156 8.77 -1.40 -7.35
N VAL A 157 9.02 -0.16 -7.81
CA VAL A 157 8.05 0.94 -7.72
C VAL A 157 8.06 1.86 -8.93
N LYS A 158 6.98 2.63 -9.13
CA LYS A 158 6.90 3.76 -10.08
C LYS A 158 6.25 4.97 -9.43
N ASP A 159 6.83 6.14 -9.65
CA ASP A 159 6.22 7.40 -9.20
C ASP A 159 5.07 7.85 -10.09
N ARG A 160 4.19 8.71 -9.56
CA ARG A 160 3.03 9.28 -10.27
C ARG A 160 3.28 10.73 -10.60
N THR A 161 3.29 11.04 -11.88
CA THR A 161 3.62 12.39 -12.37
C THR A 161 2.69 13.48 -11.85
N GLU A 162 1.39 13.19 -11.76
CA GLU A 162 0.35 14.14 -11.39
C GLU A 162 0.38 14.45 -9.89
N ILE A 163 0.73 13.45 -9.07
CA ILE A 163 0.76 13.55 -7.60
C ILE A 163 1.96 14.37 -7.14
N ASN A 164 3.14 14.12 -7.72
CA ASN A 164 4.40 14.70 -7.25
C ASN A 164 4.48 16.23 -7.43
N SER A 165 3.57 16.82 -8.19
CA SER A 165 3.47 18.29 -8.36
C SER A 165 2.85 19.02 -7.15
N SER A 166 2.19 18.30 -6.23
CA SER A 166 1.46 18.88 -5.11
C SER A 166 1.84 18.23 -3.79
N LYS A 167 2.43 19.01 -2.87
CA LYS A 167 2.79 18.55 -1.53
C LYS A 167 1.60 17.99 -0.75
N PHE A 168 0.41 18.56 -0.94
CA PHE A 168 -0.79 18.06 -0.30
C PHE A 168 -1.16 16.67 -0.83
N LEU A 169 -1.15 16.48 -2.16
CA LEU A 169 -1.42 15.17 -2.75
C LEU A 169 -0.36 14.15 -2.36
N VAL A 170 0.92 14.54 -2.37
CA VAL A 170 2.03 13.69 -1.89
C VAL A 170 1.76 13.18 -0.48
N LEU A 171 1.36 14.06 0.44
CA LEU A 171 1.08 13.72 1.83
C LEU A 171 -0.13 12.76 1.99
N VAL A 172 -1.22 12.97 1.24
CA VAL A 172 -2.47 12.21 1.44
C VAL A 172 -2.60 10.97 0.55
N THR A 173 -1.69 10.77 -0.42
CA THR A 173 -1.74 9.65 -1.37
C THR A 173 -0.46 8.83 -1.48
N PHE A 174 0.54 9.09 -0.62
CA PHE A 174 1.86 8.47 -0.69
C PHE A 174 2.58 8.77 -2.03
N GLY A 175 2.64 10.05 -2.40
CA GLY A 175 3.45 10.51 -3.55
C GLY A 175 4.95 10.46 -3.26
N GLU A 176 5.77 10.76 -4.27
CA GLU A 176 7.23 10.63 -4.18
C GLU A 176 7.65 9.24 -3.69
N HIS A 177 6.96 8.24 -4.24
CA HIS A 177 6.86 6.91 -3.68
C HIS A 177 8.19 6.15 -3.71
N CYS A 178 8.98 6.32 -4.77
CA CYS A 178 10.32 5.76 -4.86
C CYS A 178 11.22 6.25 -3.72
N LEU A 179 11.20 7.56 -3.45
CA LEU A 179 11.96 8.13 -2.33
C LEU A 179 11.39 7.72 -0.97
N HIS A 180 10.07 7.54 -0.85
CA HIS A 180 9.45 6.97 0.35
C HIS A 180 9.97 5.56 0.63
N HIS A 181 10.13 4.71 -0.39
CA HIS A 181 10.72 3.37 -0.21
C HIS A 181 12.20 3.40 0.16
N MET A 182 12.98 4.28 -0.46
CA MET A 182 14.39 4.41 -0.12
C MET A 182 14.61 5.01 1.27
N PHE A 183 13.74 5.94 1.69
CA PHE A 183 13.88 6.71 2.92
C PHE A 183 12.57 6.78 3.73
N PRO A 184 12.04 5.63 4.21
CA PRO A 184 10.69 5.56 4.80
C PRO A 184 10.55 6.25 6.17
N THR A 185 11.65 6.77 6.69
CA THR A 185 11.70 7.56 7.94
C THR A 185 11.66 9.05 7.70
N ILE A 186 11.82 9.51 6.45
CA ILE A 186 11.72 10.91 6.08
C ILE A 186 10.26 11.22 5.78
N ASP A 187 9.76 12.30 6.38
CA ASP A 187 8.39 12.75 6.16
C ASP A 187 8.18 13.13 4.68
N HIS A 188 7.01 12.78 4.15
CA HIS A 188 6.60 13.05 2.76
C HIS A 188 6.71 14.54 2.40
N TRP A 189 6.61 15.44 3.37
CA TRP A 189 6.82 16.87 3.17
C TRP A 189 8.23 17.22 2.69
N TYR A 190 9.25 16.41 3.00
CA TYR A 190 10.66 16.70 2.72
C TYR A 190 11.27 15.86 1.60
N LEU A 191 10.63 14.78 1.15
CA LEU A 191 11.18 13.85 0.14
C LEU A 191 11.61 14.56 -1.15
N HIS A 192 10.83 15.54 -1.65
CA HIS A 192 11.18 16.37 -2.81
C HIS A 192 12.61 16.94 -2.82
N ARG A 193 13.18 17.20 -1.64
CA ARG A 193 14.54 17.76 -1.50
C ARG A 193 15.64 16.77 -1.86
N LEU A 194 15.32 15.48 -1.93
CA LEU A 194 16.27 14.41 -2.24
C LEU A 194 16.34 14.11 -3.74
N TYR A 195 15.37 14.55 -4.55
CA TYR A 195 15.38 14.29 -5.99
C TYR A 195 16.67 14.73 -6.71
N PRO A 196 17.29 15.91 -6.42
CA PRO A 196 18.53 16.29 -7.08
C PRO A 196 19.64 15.25 -6.90
N VAL A 197 19.93 14.85 -5.65
CA VAL A 197 20.95 13.84 -5.37
C VAL A 197 20.53 12.47 -5.88
N PHE A 198 19.26 12.10 -5.76
CA PHE A 198 18.73 10.83 -6.27
C PHE A 198 18.91 10.70 -7.78
N TYR A 199 18.66 11.76 -8.55
CA TYR A 199 18.85 11.73 -10.00
C TYR A 199 20.32 11.70 -10.40
N ASP A 200 21.20 12.37 -9.66
CA ASP A 200 22.65 12.28 -9.91
C ASP A 200 23.16 10.87 -9.60
N THR A 201 22.72 10.24 -8.50
CA THR A 201 23.02 8.82 -8.21
C THR A 201 22.44 7.88 -9.27
N CYS A 202 21.20 8.10 -9.74
CA CYS A 202 20.64 7.31 -10.85
C CYS A 202 21.54 7.37 -12.10
N LYS A 203 22.11 8.54 -12.43
CA LYS A 203 23.04 8.68 -13.57
C LYS A 203 24.34 7.92 -13.35
N GLU A 204 24.91 7.97 -12.14
CA GLU A 204 26.13 7.23 -11.79
C GLU A 204 25.98 5.72 -12.00
N PHE A 205 24.80 5.18 -11.70
CA PHE A 205 24.47 3.76 -11.89
C PHE A 205 23.88 3.44 -13.27
N GLY A 206 23.72 4.42 -14.16
CA GLY A 206 23.13 4.24 -15.49
C GLY A 206 21.66 3.82 -15.46
N ILE A 207 20.90 4.25 -14.45
CA ILE A 207 19.49 3.89 -14.23
C ILE A 207 18.59 5.05 -14.65
N THR A 208 17.50 4.72 -15.36
CA THR A 208 16.43 5.66 -15.65
C THR A 208 15.31 5.48 -14.62
N HIS A 209 15.03 6.54 -13.85
CA HIS A 209 13.86 6.57 -12.96
C HIS A 209 12.57 6.61 -13.79
N ARG A 210 11.70 5.63 -13.60
CA ARG A 210 10.45 5.48 -14.37
C ARG A 210 9.27 6.04 -13.59
N THR A 211 8.42 6.79 -14.30
CA THR A 211 7.17 7.33 -13.78
C THR A 211 5.99 6.81 -14.59
N GLY A 212 4.81 6.78 -13.99
CA GLY A 212 3.53 6.49 -14.65
C GLY A 212 2.50 7.57 -14.36
N THR A 213 1.36 7.49 -15.04
CA THR A 213 0.17 8.28 -14.68
C THR A 213 -0.62 7.56 -13.59
N VAL A 214 -1.50 8.28 -12.88
CA VAL A 214 -2.39 7.65 -11.88
C VAL A 214 -3.24 6.55 -12.53
N LEU A 215 -3.77 6.82 -13.72
CA LEU A 215 -4.62 5.86 -14.45
C LEU A 215 -3.83 4.66 -14.96
N ASP A 216 -2.59 4.89 -15.42
CA ASP A 216 -1.68 3.82 -15.86
C ASP A 216 -1.41 2.83 -14.73
N LEU A 217 -1.03 3.31 -13.55
CA LEU A 217 -0.73 2.45 -12.41
C LEU A 217 -1.98 1.76 -11.86
N LEU A 218 -3.13 2.45 -11.82
CA LEU A 218 -4.40 1.84 -11.44
C LEU A 218 -4.78 0.70 -12.37
N LYS A 219 -4.67 0.90 -13.69
CA LYS A 219 -4.88 -0.17 -14.69
C LYS A 219 -3.85 -1.29 -14.53
N GLY A 220 -2.59 -0.92 -14.32
CA GLY A 220 -1.47 -1.84 -14.12
C GLY A 220 -1.70 -2.79 -12.96
N GLN A 221 -2.27 -2.32 -11.86
CA GLN A 221 -2.59 -3.13 -10.70
C GLN A 221 -3.52 -4.31 -11.06
N PHE A 222 -4.58 -4.03 -11.81
CA PHE A 222 -5.55 -5.06 -12.20
C PHE A 222 -4.96 -6.01 -13.26
N LEU A 223 -4.15 -5.48 -14.18
CA LEU A 223 -3.40 -6.32 -15.12
C LEU A 223 -2.42 -7.24 -14.40
N GLN A 224 -1.78 -6.78 -13.33
CA GLN A 224 -0.88 -7.59 -12.50
C GLN A 224 -1.64 -8.73 -11.78
N LEU A 225 -2.85 -8.47 -11.28
CA LEU A 225 -3.70 -9.53 -10.71
C LEU A 225 -4.04 -10.60 -11.75
N ALA A 226 -4.33 -10.22 -12.99
CA ALA A 226 -4.68 -11.15 -14.07
C ALA A 226 -3.48 -11.96 -14.61
N ARG A 227 -2.25 -11.52 -14.31
CA ARG A 227 -0.99 -12.06 -14.83
C ARG A 227 -0.61 -13.38 -14.16
N THR A 228 -0.27 -14.37 -14.99
CA THR A 228 0.08 -15.74 -14.55
C THR A 228 1.52 -16.15 -14.88
N GLU A 229 2.16 -15.48 -15.84
CA GLU A 229 3.53 -15.78 -16.24
C GLU A 229 4.49 -14.69 -15.75
N PRO A 230 5.67 -15.09 -15.24
CA PRO A 230 6.75 -14.17 -14.95
C PRO A 230 7.27 -13.39 -16.17
N ASN A 231 7.88 -12.24 -15.92
CA ASN A 231 8.38 -11.34 -16.94
C ASN A 231 9.79 -11.81 -17.26
N PRO A 232 10.06 -12.29 -18.49
CA PRO A 232 11.38 -12.81 -18.82
C PRO A 232 12.43 -11.70 -18.98
N ASN A 233 12.02 -10.43 -19.04
CA ASN A 233 12.91 -9.29 -19.26
C ASN A 233 13.30 -8.66 -17.92
N PRO A 234 14.61 -8.64 -17.58
CA PRO A 234 15.08 -7.92 -16.41
C PRO A 234 14.76 -6.42 -16.49
N PRO A 235 14.42 -5.76 -15.37
CA PRO A 235 14.18 -4.32 -15.35
C PRO A 235 15.37 -3.49 -15.84
N GLY A 236 15.09 -2.40 -16.57
CA GLY A 236 16.06 -1.41 -17.05
C GLY A 236 17.14 -1.94 -17.99
N LYS A 237 16.78 -2.91 -18.85
CA LYS A 237 17.40 -3.11 -20.17
C LYS A 237 16.64 -2.33 -21.23
#